data_AF-A0A6L8GAH8-F1
#
_entry.id   AF-A0A6L8GAH8-F1
#
_cell.length_a   1.000
_cell.length_b   1.000
_cell.length_c   1.000
_cell.angle_alpha   90.00
_cell.angle_beta   90.00
_cell.angle_gamma   90.00
#
_symmetry.space_group_name_H-M   'P 1'
#
loop_
_entity.id
_entity.type
_entity.pdbx_description
1 polymer ?
#
loop_
_entity_poly.entity_id
_entity_poly.type
_entity_poly.pdbx_seq_one_letter_code
_entity_poly.pdbx_strand_id
1 'polypeptide(L)'
;MPYFIVASYAVVLGLSVAISGYLSYEGLLRSAHEITLPLVVFLMTIIFSMDATISYFRSTERSYRLPILIWVVAAFFSIASNFNFLYSNFMRDDVIQNTLAEQITVFRNDIGATRHALTSTETARFAVEQRTDLDVEFDNLLKQINDPLRPGCGEECRSHMAEIERILGRSVTNLAVPPIGSDPEIVNDWYTRYRSTAEEVLEHSLGTTSAPAIFALAGRIDSALLEYDSVARLLANKDGLSALPEMSNLSQDIERQANELLPEGVSVKHETIDPTLGRLGEIVYAFQNGFGEMPNPVATAVSLVLASVVDLLPFLLSFALFGKGRLERSERKRRDGGGRGTIVE
;
A
#
# COMPACT_ATOMS: atom_id res chain seq x y z
N MET A 1 -23.06 37.27 -34.96
CA MET A 1 -23.72 36.75 -33.74
C MET A 1 -23.82 35.21 -33.70
N PRO A 2 -24.36 34.49 -34.72
CA PRO A 2 -24.50 33.02 -34.63
C PRO A 2 -23.14 32.29 -34.59
N TYR A 3 -22.15 32.73 -35.36
CA TYR A 3 -20.81 32.12 -35.36
C TYR A 3 -20.08 32.24 -34.01
N PHE A 4 -20.22 33.37 -33.32
CA PHE A 4 -19.61 33.55 -32.00
C PHE A 4 -20.23 32.61 -30.96
N ILE A 5 -21.56 32.46 -30.98
CA ILE A 5 -22.28 31.54 -30.08
C ILE A 5 -21.84 30.09 -30.34
N VAL A 6 -21.82 29.66 -31.61
CA VAL A 6 -21.39 28.32 -32.00
C VAL A 6 -19.93 28.06 -31.63
N ALA A 7 -19.03 29.02 -31.91
CA ALA A 7 -17.61 28.90 -31.55
C ALA A 7 -17.41 28.83 -30.03
N SER A 8 -18.09 29.68 -29.25
CA SER A 8 -18.02 29.66 -27.79
C SER A 8 -18.53 28.34 -27.21
N TYR A 9 -19.63 27.81 -27.73
CA TYR A 9 -20.15 26.51 -27.32
C TYR A 9 -19.18 25.37 -27.67
N ALA A 10 -18.59 25.37 -28.87
CA ALA A 10 -17.62 24.35 -29.26
C ALA A 10 -16.37 24.35 -28.36
N VAL A 11 -15.91 25.52 -27.93
CA VAL A 11 -14.81 25.65 -26.96
C VAL A 11 -15.20 25.08 -25.60
N VAL A 12 -16.38 25.45 -25.08
CA VAL A 12 -16.87 24.93 -23.79
C VAL A 12 -17.04 23.41 -23.84
N LEU A 13 -17.66 22.88 -24.90
CA LEU A 13 -17.82 21.44 -25.10
C LEU A 13 -16.46 20.73 -25.14
N GLY A 14 -15.50 21.24 -25.92
CA GLY A 14 -14.16 20.66 -26.00
C GLY A 14 -13.44 20.65 -24.66
N LEU A 15 -13.52 21.74 -23.89
CA LEU A 15 -12.93 21.83 -22.56
C LEU A 15 -13.61 20.89 -21.56
N SER A 16 -14.94 20.84 -21.54
CA SER A 16 -15.70 19.93 -20.67
C SER A 16 -15.35 18.48 -20.95
N VAL A 17 -15.31 18.07 -22.22
CA VAL A 17 -14.93 16.71 -22.60
C VAL A 17 -13.47 16.41 -22.27
N ALA A 18 -12.56 17.36 -22.45
CA ALA A 18 -11.15 17.16 -22.09
C ALA A 18 -10.96 16.99 -20.57
N ILE A 19 -11.60 17.83 -19.76
CA ILE A 19 -11.58 17.73 -18.29
C ILE A 19 -12.23 16.43 -17.85
N SER A 20 -13.41 16.10 -18.39
CA SER A 20 -14.10 14.84 -18.07
C SER A 20 -13.28 13.62 -18.46
N GLY A 21 -12.60 13.67 -19.61
CA GLY A 21 -11.72 12.60 -20.07
C GLY A 21 -10.53 12.38 -19.13
N TYR A 22 -9.91 13.45 -18.64
CA TYR A 22 -8.84 13.36 -17.65
C TYR A 22 -9.34 12.74 -16.33
N LEU A 23 -10.45 13.25 -15.79
CA LEU A 23 -11.04 12.75 -14.54
C LEU A 23 -11.49 11.28 -14.68
N SER A 24 -12.05 10.92 -15.82
CA SER A 24 -12.49 9.56 -16.13
C SER A 24 -11.32 8.61 -16.30
N TYR A 25 -10.21 9.06 -16.88
CA TYR A 25 -8.98 8.27 -16.99
C TYR A 25 -8.44 7.89 -15.62
N GLU A 26 -8.21 8.87 -14.75
CA GLU A 26 -7.72 8.61 -13.40
C GLU A 26 -8.73 7.79 -12.59
N GLY A 27 -10.03 8.06 -12.75
CA GLY A 27 -11.11 7.34 -12.10
C GLY A 27 -11.32 5.91 -12.58
N LEU A 28 -10.82 5.54 -13.76
CA LEU A 28 -10.90 4.17 -14.28
C LEU A 28 -9.58 3.42 -14.14
N LEU A 29 -8.46 4.10 -13.90
CA LEU A 29 -7.11 3.54 -13.95
C LEU A 29 -6.97 2.28 -13.07
N ARG A 30 -7.42 2.35 -11.81
CA ARG A 30 -7.37 1.22 -10.86
C ARG A 30 -8.41 0.14 -11.12
N SER A 31 -9.48 0.42 -11.86
CA SER A 31 -10.55 -0.55 -12.14
C SER A 31 -10.37 -1.27 -13.49
N ALA A 32 -9.93 -0.56 -14.52
CA ALA A 32 -9.90 -1.01 -15.90
C ALA A 32 -8.47 -1.27 -16.42
N HIS A 33 -7.42 -0.84 -15.70
CA HIS A 33 -6.02 -1.13 -15.99
C HIS A 33 -5.67 -0.86 -17.48
N GLU A 34 -5.26 -1.89 -18.23
CA GLU A 34 -4.78 -1.79 -19.61
C GLU A 34 -5.83 -1.26 -20.60
N ILE A 35 -7.13 -1.49 -20.33
CA ILE A 35 -8.22 -1.03 -21.20
C ILE A 35 -8.72 0.38 -20.87
N THR A 36 -8.15 1.04 -19.86
CA THR A 36 -8.57 2.38 -19.41
C THR A 36 -8.52 3.39 -20.55
N LEU A 37 -7.39 3.48 -21.24
CA LEU A 37 -7.19 4.45 -22.32
C LEU A 37 -8.20 4.28 -23.47
N PRO A 38 -8.37 3.09 -24.10
CA PRO A 38 -9.34 2.93 -25.18
C PRO A 38 -10.78 3.15 -24.69
N LEU A 39 -11.11 2.76 -23.46
CA LEU A 39 -12.44 2.97 -22.88
C LEU A 39 -12.77 4.46 -22.72
N VAL A 40 -11.83 5.25 -22.18
CA VAL A 40 -12.01 6.70 -21.98
C VAL A 40 -12.14 7.41 -23.32
N VAL A 41 -11.28 7.10 -24.30
CA VAL A 41 -11.36 7.69 -25.65
C VAL A 41 -12.72 7.38 -26.30
N PHE A 42 -13.20 6.15 -26.15
CA PHE A 42 -14.52 5.74 -26.63
C PHE A 42 -15.65 6.54 -25.96
N LEU A 43 -15.65 6.62 -24.62
CA LEU A 43 -16.65 7.39 -23.85
C LEU A 43 -16.65 8.87 -24.23
N MET A 44 -15.48 9.50 -24.30
CA MET A 44 -15.35 10.92 -24.66
C MET A 44 -15.80 11.20 -26.09
N THR A 45 -15.52 10.28 -27.01
CA THR A 45 -16.00 10.38 -28.40
C THR A 45 -17.53 10.32 -28.46
N ILE A 46 -18.16 9.44 -27.67
CA ILE A 46 -19.63 9.36 -27.59
C ILE A 46 -20.21 10.64 -27.00
N ILE A 47 -19.70 11.13 -25.86
CA ILE A 47 -20.20 12.33 -25.21
C ILE A 47 -20.09 13.53 -26.15
N PHE A 48 -18.93 13.74 -26.76
CA PHE A 48 -18.70 14.83 -27.71
C PHE A 48 -19.62 14.74 -28.93
N SER A 49 -19.69 13.58 -29.57
CA SER A 49 -20.48 13.39 -30.80
C SER A 49 -21.98 13.49 -30.53
N MET A 50 -22.47 12.97 -29.41
CA MET A 50 -23.88 13.04 -29.06
C MET A 50 -24.29 14.45 -28.65
N ASP A 51 -23.47 15.18 -27.87
CA ASP A 51 -23.81 16.56 -27.50
C ASP A 51 -23.82 17.50 -28.72
N ALA A 52 -22.85 17.35 -29.62
CA ALA A 52 -22.85 18.05 -30.90
C ALA A 52 -24.07 17.68 -31.76
N THR A 53 -24.47 16.40 -31.80
CA THR A 53 -25.64 15.92 -32.54
C THR A 53 -26.94 16.46 -31.94
N ILE A 54 -27.06 16.51 -30.62
CA ILE A 54 -28.21 17.08 -29.91
C ILE A 54 -28.34 18.57 -30.25
N SER A 55 -27.25 19.32 -30.16
CA SER A 55 -27.19 20.73 -30.58
C SER A 55 -27.66 20.92 -32.02
N TYR A 56 -27.15 20.10 -32.94
CA TYR A 56 -27.50 20.17 -34.37
C TYR A 56 -28.97 19.80 -34.63
N PHE A 57 -29.47 18.68 -34.11
CA PHE A 57 -30.85 18.25 -34.29
C PHE A 57 -31.85 19.22 -33.69
N ARG A 58 -31.49 19.86 -32.59
CA ARG A 58 -32.31 20.88 -31.97
C ARG A 58 -32.39 22.16 -32.80
N SER A 59 -31.29 22.53 -33.48
CA SER A 59 -31.28 23.66 -34.41
C SER A 59 -32.10 23.43 -35.69
N THR A 60 -32.24 22.17 -36.11
CA THR A 60 -32.91 21.73 -37.34
C THR A 60 -34.29 21.08 -37.11
N GLU A 61 -34.85 21.23 -35.90
CA GLU A 61 -36.15 20.69 -35.49
C GLU A 61 -36.31 19.15 -35.66
N ARG A 62 -35.20 18.41 -35.70
CA ARG A 62 -35.20 16.94 -35.77
C ARG A 62 -35.39 16.32 -34.39
N SER A 63 -35.84 15.06 -34.36
CA SER A 63 -35.95 14.29 -33.12
C SER A 63 -34.56 14.04 -32.52
N TYR A 64 -34.35 14.50 -31.30
CA TYR A 64 -33.09 14.35 -30.55
C TYR A 64 -33.21 13.34 -29.38
N ARG A 65 -34.29 12.57 -29.32
CA ARG A 65 -34.55 11.61 -28.21
C ARG A 65 -33.52 10.49 -28.14
N LEU A 66 -33.15 9.90 -29.28
CA LEU A 66 -32.16 8.82 -29.34
C LEU A 66 -30.75 9.31 -28.98
N PRO A 67 -30.25 10.44 -29.54
CA PRO A 67 -28.99 11.04 -29.07
C PRO A 67 -28.96 11.32 -27.57
N ILE A 68 -30.05 11.82 -26.98
CA ILE A 68 -30.15 12.00 -25.53
C ILE A 68 -29.99 10.67 -24.79
N LEU A 69 -30.66 9.60 -25.22
CA LEU A 69 -30.57 8.31 -24.53
C LEU A 69 -29.14 7.77 -24.55
N ILE A 70 -28.47 7.82 -25.70
CA ILE A 70 -27.06 7.39 -25.83
C ILE A 70 -26.16 8.26 -24.96
N TRP A 71 -26.39 9.58 -24.97
CA TRP A 71 -25.66 10.53 -24.15
C TRP A 71 -25.84 10.26 -22.65
N VAL A 72 -27.06 9.99 -22.18
CA VAL A 72 -27.35 9.70 -20.76
C VAL A 72 -26.59 8.46 -20.29
N VAL A 73 -26.56 7.41 -21.10
CA VAL A 73 -25.81 6.18 -20.77
C VAL A 73 -24.32 6.48 -20.67
N ALA A 74 -23.74 7.19 -21.64
CA ALA A 74 -22.32 7.55 -21.61
C ALA A 74 -21.98 8.50 -20.44
N ALA A 75 -22.83 9.49 -20.19
CA ALA A 75 -22.71 10.42 -19.09
C ALA A 75 -22.78 9.72 -17.73
N PHE A 76 -23.61 8.68 -17.58
CA PHE A 76 -23.64 7.89 -16.34
C PHE A 76 -22.28 7.26 -16.02
N PHE A 77 -21.64 6.60 -17.00
CA PHE A 77 -20.32 5.99 -16.79
C PHE A 77 -19.24 7.03 -16.54
N SER A 78 -19.28 8.16 -17.27
CA SER A 78 -18.37 9.30 -17.09
C SER A 78 -18.50 9.93 -15.70
N ILE A 79 -19.73 10.20 -15.25
CA ILE A 79 -20.00 10.72 -13.91
C ILE A 79 -19.54 9.72 -12.84
N ALA A 80 -19.75 8.42 -13.04
CA ALA A 80 -19.30 7.41 -12.10
C ALA A 80 -17.77 7.35 -11.97
N SER A 81 -17.03 7.42 -13.08
CA SER A 81 -15.56 7.48 -13.05
C SER A 81 -15.05 8.80 -12.47
N ASN A 82 -15.65 9.93 -12.85
CA ASN A 82 -15.30 11.24 -12.30
C ASN A 82 -15.55 11.30 -10.79
N PHE A 83 -16.67 10.74 -10.32
CA PHE A 83 -16.99 10.62 -8.90
C PHE A 83 -15.95 9.78 -8.18
N ASN A 84 -15.57 8.62 -8.73
CA ASN A 84 -14.56 7.76 -8.13
C ASN A 84 -13.23 8.49 -7.90
N PHE A 85 -12.74 9.22 -8.91
CA PHE A 85 -11.49 9.99 -8.77
C PHE A 85 -11.59 11.10 -7.72
N LEU A 86 -12.63 11.95 -7.82
CA LEU A 86 -12.79 13.09 -6.92
C LEU A 86 -13.01 12.65 -5.47
N TYR A 87 -13.88 11.66 -5.27
CA TYR A 87 -14.16 11.10 -3.95
C TYR A 87 -12.91 10.49 -3.34
N SER A 88 -12.17 9.69 -4.13
CA SER A 88 -10.94 9.07 -3.66
C SER A 88 -9.89 10.10 -3.28
N ASN A 89 -9.75 11.20 -4.03
CA ASN A 89 -8.82 12.29 -3.68
C ASN A 89 -9.22 13.05 -2.42
N PHE A 90 -10.50 13.38 -2.23
CA PHE A 90 -10.94 14.04 -0.99
C PHE A 90 -10.79 13.14 0.23
N MET A 91 -10.97 11.83 0.06
CA MET A 91 -10.74 10.85 1.11
C MET A 91 -9.24 10.56 1.33
N ARG A 92 -8.40 10.81 0.32
CA ARG A 92 -6.97 10.47 0.33
C ARG A 92 -6.21 11.18 1.44
N ASP A 93 -6.52 12.43 1.71
CA ASP A 93 -5.70 13.22 2.64
C ASP A 93 -6.09 12.99 4.10
N ASP A 94 -7.37 12.97 4.43
CA ASP A 94 -7.84 12.85 5.82
C ASP A 94 -8.01 11.39 6.28
N VAL A 95 -8.53 10.50 5.43
CA VAL A 95 -8.85 9.14 5.84
C VAL A 95 -7.62 8.25 5.73
N ILE A 96 -6.74 8.44 4.74
CA ILE A 96 -5.54 7.62 4.67
C ILE A 96 -4.64 7.85 5.87
N GLN A 97 -4.40 9.10 6.28
CA GLN A 97 -3.48 9.33 7.39
C GLN A 97 -4.02 8.75 8.69
N ASN A 98 -5.29 8.99 9.02
CA ASN A 98 -5.89 8.50 10.26
C ASN A 98 -6.03 6.98 10.25
N THR A 99 -6.59 6.41 9.19
CA THR A 99 -6.78 4.96 9.09
C THR A 99 -5.46 4.23 9.01
N LEU A 100 -4.48 4.71 8.23
CA LEU A 100 -3.17 4.06 8.15
C LEU A 100 -2.41 4.17 9.47
N ALA A 101 -2.52 5.30 10.20
CA ALA A 101 -1.93 5.44 11.52
C ALA A 101 -2.51 4.43 12.52
N GLU A 102 -3.83 4.27 12.54
CA GLU A 102 -4.53 3.31 13.39
C GLU A 102 -4.10 1.87 13.06
N GLN A 103 -4.16 1.49 11.78
CA GLN A 103 -3.82 0.13 11.34
C GLN A 103 -2.34 -0.22 11.53
N ILE A 104 -1.41 0.73 11.34
CA ILE A 104 0.01 0.53 11.68
C ILE A 104 0.17 0.34 13.18
N THR A 105 -0.54 1.12 13.99
CA THR A 105 -0.43 1.02 15.46
C THR A 105 -0.88 -0.35 15.93
N VAL A 106 -2.04 -0.82 15.46
CA VAL A 106 -2.54 -2.18 15.73
C VAL A 106 -1.52 -3.24 15.31
N PHE A 107 -1.08 -3.20 14.05
CA PHE A 107 -0.09 -4.14 13.51
C PHE A 107 1.17 -4.20 14.37
N ARG A 108 1.75 -3.05 14.70
CA ARG A 108 3.00 -2.96 15.48
C ARG A 108 2.83 -3.45 16.91
N ASN A 109 1.70 -3.12 17.55
CA ASN A 109 1.40 -3.58 18.90
C ASN A 109 1.29 -5.10 18.94
N ASP A 110 0.55 -5.68 18.00
CA ASP A 110 0.31 -7.12 17.94
C ASP A 110 1.60 -7.90 17.66
N ILE A 111 2.34 -7.55 16.61
CA ILE A 111 3.59 -8.26 16.30
C ILE A 111 4.66 -8.01 17.37
N GLY A 112 4.68 -6.82 17.98
CA GLY A 112 5.57 -6.48 19.10
C GLY A 112 5.27 -7.33 20.34
N ALA A 113 3.99 -7.49 20.69
CA ALA A 113 3.55 -8.36 21.76
C ALA A 113 3.89 -9.83 21.47
N THR A 114 3.69 -10.28 20.22
CA THR A 114 4.04 -11.63 19.78
C THR A 114 5.54 -11.90 19.88
N ARG A 115 6.38 -10.94 19.47
CA ARG A 115 7.83 -11.03 19.66
C ARG A 115 8.19 -11.18 21.13
N HIS A 116 7.55 -10.39 22.00
CA HIS A 116 7.79 -10.47 23.43
C HIS A 116 7.37 -11.83 24.00
N ALA A 117 6.20 -12.35 23.61
CA ALA A 117 5.72 -13.66 24.03
C ALA A 117 6.69 -14.78 23.62
N LEU A 118 7.13 -14.78 22.35
CA LEU A 118 8.10 -15.73 21.80
C LEU A 118 9.43 -15.72 22.56
N THR A 119 10.01 -14.54 22.76
CA THR A 119 11.33 -14.38 23.42
C THR A 119 11.29 -14.55 24.93
N SER A 120 10.11 -14.51 25.54
CA SER A 120 9.91 -14.75 26.97
C SER A 120 9.69 -16.23 27.32
N THR A 121 9.58 -17.11 26.32
CA THR A 121 9.48 -18.55 26.54
C THR A 121 10.72 -19.10 27.26
N GLU A 122 10.53 -20.14 28.07
CA GLU A 122 11.62 -20.78 28.80
C GLU A 122 12.70 -21.29 27.84
N THR A 123 12.32 -21.90 26.71
CA THR A 123 13.24 -22.39 25.68
C THR A 123 14.08 -21.28 25.06
N ALA A 124 13.48 -20.12 24.75
CA ALA A 124 14.23 -18.98 24.22
C ALA A 124 15.17 -18.38 25.28
N ARG A 125 14.67 -18.21 26.51
CA ARG A 125 15.47 -17.68 27.63
C ARG A 125 16.67 -18.57 27.95
N PHE A 126 16.44 -19.88 28.04
CA PHE A 126 17.50 -20.87 28.23
C PHE A 126 18.55 -20.78 27.12
N ALA A 127 18.13 -20.68 25.86
CA ALA A 127 19.06 -20.56 24.74
C ALA A 127 19.91 -19.27 24.81
N VAL A 128 19.32 -18.14 25.22
CA VAL A 128 20.06 -16.88 25.42
C VAL A 128 21.03 -16.98 26.60
N GLU A 129 20.59 -17.56 27.72
CA GLU A 129 21.40 -17.75 28.93
C GLU A 129 22.61 -18.64 28.63
N GLN A 130 22.40 -19.78 27.99
CA GLN A 130 23.47 -20.68 27.56
C GLN A 130 24.50 -20.00 26.65
N ARG A 131 24.06 -19.21 25.68
CA ARG A 131 24.96 -18.44 24.80
C ARG A 131 25.75 -17.39 25.60
N THR A 132 25.08 -16.68 26.49
CA THR A 132 25.68 -15.62 27.30
C THR A 132 26.74 -16.19 28.25
N ASP A 133 26.41 -17.26 28.96
CA ASP A 133 27.33 -17.93 29.88
C ASP A 133 28.55 -18.49 29.13
N LEU A 134 28.31 -19.07 27.94
CA LEU A 134 29.37 -19.59 27.09
C LEU A 134 30.30 -18.49 26.58
N ASP A 135 29.77 -17.34 26.15
CA ASP A 135 30.56 -16.19 25.71
C ASP A 135 31.42 -15.62 26.85
N VAL A 136 30.88 -15.54 28.07
CA VAL A 136 31.63 -15.12 29.26
C VAL A 136 32.80 -16.06 29.53
N GLU A 137 32.57 -17.37 29.48
CA GLU A 137 33.64 -18.36 29.70
C GLU A 137 34.66 -18.39 28.56
N PHE A 138 34.25 -18.17 27.31
CA PHE A 138 35.17 -18.00 26.19
C PHE A 138 36.07 -16.78 26.35
N ASP A 139 35.54 -15.65 26.84
CA ASP A 139 36.32 -14.45 27.10
C ASP A 139 37.31 -14.67 28.25
N ASN A 140 36.90 -15.38 29.31
CA ASN A 140 37.78 -15.73 30.42
C ASN A 140 38.89 -16.68 29.96
N LEU A 141 38.55 -17.71 29.19
CA LEU A 141 39.51 -18.62 28.58
C LEU A 141 40.53 -17.86 27.72
N LEU A 142 40.06 -16.97 26.84
CA LEU A 142 40.92 -16.18 25.95
C LEU A 142 41.90 -15.29 26.73
N LYS A 143 41.46 -14.70 27.84
CA LYS A 143 42.32 -13.90 28.72
C LYS A 143 43.38 -14.77 29.40
N GLN A 144 43.00 -15.95 29.88
CA GLN A 144 43.93 -16.85 30.57
C GLN A 144 45.02 -17.38 29.64
N ILE A 145 44.65 -17.82 28.43
CA ILE A 145 45.62 -18.39 27.50
C ILE A 145 46.60 -17.35 26.93
N ASN A 146 46.20 -16.07 26.93
CA ASN A 146 47.03 -14.95 26.50
C ASN A 146 47.67 -14.18 27.68
N ASP A 147 47.72 -14.75 28.90
CA ASP A 147 48.47 -14.18 30.03
C ASP A 147 49.93 -13.93 29.61
N PRO A 148 50.41 -12.66 29.54
CA PRO A 148 51.75 -12.35 29.06
C PRO A 148 52.87 -13.01 29.86
N LEU A 149 52.62 -13.35 31.12
CA LEU A 149 53.60 -13.99 32.00
C LEU A 149 53.57 -15.52 31.88
N ARG A 150 52.47 -16.10 31.38
CA ARG A 150 52.23 -17.56 31.30
C ARG A 150 51.37 -17.92 30.08
N PRO A 151 51.85 -17.67 28.84
CA PRO A 151 51.06 -17.96 27.64
C PRO A 151 50.81 -19.47 27.50
N GLY A 152 49.65 -19.86 26.99
CA GLY A 152 49.23 -21.26 26.85
C GLY A 152 48.26 -21.72 27.94
N CYS A 153 47.94 -23.02 27.96
CA CYS A 153 46.85 -23.53 28.79
C CYS A 153 47.35 -24.27 30.04
N GLY A 154 47.29 -23.57 31.18
CA GLY A 154 47.56 -24.12 32.52
C GLY A 154 46.32 -24.69 33.22
N GLU A 155 46.37 -24.80 34.55
CA GLU A 155 45.27 -25.32 35.39
C GLU A 155 43.99 -24.47 35.30
N GLU A 156 44.12 -23.14 35.41
CA GLU A 156 42.98 -22.20 35.28
C GLU A 156 42.30 -22.28 33.91
N CYS A 157 43.09 -22.38 32.83
CA CYS A 157 42.56 -22.58 31.49
C CYS A 157 41.74 -23.87 31.40
N ARG A 158 42.22 -24.98 31.97
CA ARG A 158 41.48 -26.25 32.02
C ARG A 158 40.21 -26.14 32.88
N SER A 159 40.21 -25.32 33.92
CA SER A 159 39.01 -25.03 34.70
C SER A 159 37.94 -24.35 33.85
N HIS A 160 38.29 -23.33 33.06
CA HIS A 160 37.35 -22.70 32.13
C HIS A 160 36.86 -23.66 31.05
N MET A 161 37.73 -24.53 30.52
CA MET A 161 37.30 -25.59 29.59
C MET A 161 36.28 -26.54 30.22
N ALA A 162 36.51 -26.96 31.47
CA ALA A 162 35.57 -27.83 32.17
C ALA A 162 34.23 -27.14 32.43
N GLU A 163 34.25 -25.82 32.70
CA GLU A 163 33.03 -25.02 32.86
C GLU A 163 32.26 -24.87 31.55
N ILE A 164 32.95 -24.64 30.44
CA ILE A 164 32.36 -24.64 29.10
C ILE A 164 31.68 -25.98 28.80
N GLU A 165 32.36 -27.10 29.07
CA GLU A 165 31.79 -28.44 28.90
C GLU A 165 30.60 -28.71 29.83
N ARG A 166 30.61 -28.13 31.04
CA ARG A 166 29.49 -28.18 31.99
C ARG A 166 28.28 -27.43 31.46
N ILE A 167 28.46 -26.23 30.91
CA ILE A 167 27.40 -25.43 30.27
C ILE A 167 26.81 -26.24 29.11
N LEU A 168 27.66 -26.77 28.22
CA LEU A 168 27.26 -27.55 27.06
C LEU A 168 26.65 -28.93 27.39
N GLY A 169 26.84 -29.42 28.62
CA GLY A 169 26.40 -30.75 29.08
C GLY A 169 27.13 -31.92 28.42
N ARG A 170 28.23 -31.66 27.70
CA ARG A 170 29.06 -32.66 27.01
C ARG A 170 30.46 -32.12 26.74
N SER A 171 31.42 -33.02 26.58
CA SER A 171 32.79 -32.64 26.29
C SER A 171 32.95 -32.08 24.87
N VAL A 172 33.80 -31.07 24.74
CA VAL A 172 34.24 -30.55 23.45
C VAL A 172 35.37 -31.48 22.98
N THR A 173 35.43 -31.74 21.68
CA THR A 173 36.39 -32.68 21.06
C THR A 173 37.81 -32.60 21.66
N ASN A 174 38.50 -33.75 21.77
CA ASN A 174 39.83 -33.87 22.37
C ASN A 174 40.94 -33.25 21.50
N LEU A 175 40.95 -31.91 21.39
CA LEU A 175 42.02 -31.14 20.75
C LEU A 175 43.27 -31.17 21.63
N ALA A 176 44.45 -31.27 21.01
CA ALA A 176 45.72 -31.16 21.73
C ALA A 176 45.85 -29.75 22.34
N VAL A 177 45.83 -29.69 23.67
CA VAL A 177 45.88 -28.43 24.42
C VAL A 177 47.31 -27.86 24.41
N PRO A 178 47.53 -26.59 24.06
CA PRO A 178 48.85 -25.99 23.98
C PRO A 178 49.49 -25.87 25.39
N PRO A 179 50.72 -26.37 25.60
CA PRO A 179 51.40 -26.27 26.89
C PRO A 179 51.76 -24.82 27.23
N ILE A 180 52.06 -24.56 28.50
CA ILE A 180 52.57 -23.26 28.96
C ILE A 180 53.90 -22.94 28.24
N GLY A 181 54.04 -21.70 27.77
CA GLY A 181 55.18 -21.23 26.98
C GLY A 181 55.04 -21.47 25.48
N SER A 182 53.87 -21.94 25.00
CA SER A 182 53.59 -22.07 23.56
C SER A 182 53.56 -20.72 22.85
N ASP A 183 53.82 -20.75 21.54
CA ASP A 183 53.72 -19.57 20.69
C ASP A 183 52.29 -18.99 20.70
N PRO A 184 52.10 -17.67 20.88
CA PRO A 184 50.78 -17.03 20.89
C PRO A 184 49.93 -17.31 19.65
N GLU A 185 50.53 -17.47 18.47
CA GLU A 185 49.80 -17.78 17.24
C GLU A 185 49.15 -19.16 17.33
N ILE A 186 49.89 -20.16 17.84
CA ILE A 186 49.39 -21.52 18.06
C ILE A 186 48.28 -21.53 19.10
N VAL A 187 48.43 -20.75 20.17
CA VAL A 187 47.44 -20.64 21.25
C VAL A 187 46.12 -20.04 20.75
N ASN A 188 46.19 -18.96 19.97
CA ASN A 188 44.99 -18.31 19.44
C ASN A 188 44.30 -19.16 18.36
N ASP A 189 45.05 -19.82 17.48
CA ASP A 189 44.48 -20.74 16.50
C ASP A 189 43.80 -21.96 17.16
N TRP A 190 44.39 -22.49 18.24
CA TRP A 190 43.73 -23.51 19.07
C TRP A 190 42.43 -22.98 19.67
N TYR A 191 42.44 -21.78 20.26
CA TYR A 191 41.25 -21.17 20.85
C TYR A 191 40.12 -20.99 19.84
N THR A 192 40.43 -20.46 18.64
CA THR A 192 39.43 -20.31 17.58
C THR A 192 38.78 -21.63 17.20
N ARG A 193 39.58 -22.71 17.08
CA ARG A 193 39.05 -24.05 16.78
C ARG A 193 38.22 -24.63 17.92
N TYR A 194 38.68 -24.45 19.17
CA TYR A 194 37.94 -24.89 20.36
C TYR A 194 36.59 -24.16 20.47
N ARG A 195 36.61 -22.82 20.38
CA ARG A 195 35.41 -21.98 20.39
C ARG A 195 34.42 -22.40 19.30
N SER A 196 34.88 -22.51 18.06
CA SER A 196 34.03 -22.93 16.94
C SER A 196 33.41 -24.31 17.15
N THR A 197 34.15 -25.27 17.71
CA THR A 197 33.62 -26.62 18.01
C THR A 197 32.59 -26.57 19.13
N ALA A 198 32.86 -25.81 20.19
CA ALA A 198 31.93 -25.63 21.31
C ALA A 198 30.64 -24.91 20.89
N GLU A 199 30.73 -23.90 20.01
CA GLU A 199 29.57 -23.23 19.40
C GLU A 199 28.76 -24.19 18.52
N GLU A 200 29.40 -25.04 17.73
CA GLU A 200 28.71 -26.08 16.94
C GLU A 200 27.97 -27.09 17.85
N VAL A 201 28.60 -27.45 18.97
CA VAL A 201 27.99 -28.30 20.00
C VAL A 201 26.76 -27.62 20.60
N LEU A 202 26.82 -26.34 20.93
CA LEU A 202 25.66 -25.60 21.42
C LEU A 202 24.56 -25.54 20.36
N GLU A 203 24.90 -25.18 19.12
CA GLU A 203 23.93 -25.03 18.04
C GLU A 203 23.22 -26.35 17.70
N HIS A 204 23.95 -27.47 17.70
CA HIS A 204 23.34 -28.78 17.55
C HIS A 204 22.37 -29.12 18.70
N SER A 205 22.71 -28.76 19.93
CA SER A 205 21.84 -28.96 21.09
C SER A 205 20.56 -28.12 20.97
N LEU A 206 20.71 -26.83 20.66
CA LEU A 206 19.59 -25.91 20.45
C LEU A 206 18.73 -26.30 19.24
N GLY A 207 19.34 -26.88 18.21
CA GLY A 207 18.68 -27.39 17.00
C GLY A 207 17.64 -28.48 17.27
N THR A 208 17.68 -29.12 18.44
CA THR A 208 16.67 -30.10 18.88
C THR A 208 15.47 -29.47 19.59
N THR A 209 15.51 -28.15 19.81
CA THR A 209 14.47 -27.36 20.50
C THR A 209 13.74 -26.43 19.52
N SER A 210 12.72 -25.72 19.99
CA SER A 210 12.05 -24.67 19.21
C SER A 210 12.83 -23.34 19.16
N ALA A 211 13.93 -23.18 19.91
CA ALA A 211 14.66 -21.91 20.01
C ALA A 211 15.10 -21.33 18.65
N PRO A 212 15.68 -22.11 17.70
CA PRO A 212 16.09 -21.55 16.41
C PRO A 212 14.90 -21.02 15.60
N ALA A 213 13.77 -21.72 15.62
CA ALA A 213 12.54 -21.29 14.95
C ALA A 213 11.97 -20.02 15.60
N ILE A 214 12.01 -19.94 16.93
CA ILE A 214 11.62 -18.74 17.69
C ILE A 214 12.47 -17.54 17.28
N PHE A 215 13.80 -17.67 17.25
CA PHE A 215 14.69 -16.56 16.87
C PHE A 215 14.55 -16.17 15.40
N ALA A 216 14.34 -17.14 14.50
CA ALA A 216 14.07 -16.85 13.10
C ALA A 216 12.77 -16.03 12.92
N LEU A 217 11.70 -16.41 13.63
CA LEU A 217 10.45 -15.67 13.61
C LEU A 217 10.58 -14.29 14.27
N ALA A 218 11.29 -14.19 15.41
CA ALA A 218 11.57 -12.91 16.05
C ALA A 218 12.36 -11.95 15.12
N GLY A 219 13.35 -12.46 14.37
CA GLY A 219 14.08 -11.68 13.37
C GLY A 219 13.21 -11.23 12.19
N ARG A 220 12.25 -12.06 11.75
CA ARG A 220 11.24 -11.66 10.77
C ARG A 220 10.34 -10.55 11.32
N ILE A 221 9.93 -10.63 12.59
CA ILE A 221 9.13 -9.59 13.25
C ILE A 221 9.94 -8.28 13.35
N ASP A 222 11.22 -8.34 13.72
CA ASP A 222 12.09 -7.16 13.79
C ASP A 222 12.23 -6.48 12.42
N SER A 223 12.35 -7.27 11.36
CA SER A 223 12.38 -6.75 9.98
C SER A 223 11.05 -6.09 9.59
N ALA A 224 9.91 -6.70 9.97
CA ALA A 224 8.58 -6.15 9.72
C ALA A 224 8.35 -4.84 10.49
N LEU A 225 8.77 -4.75 11.76
CA LEU A 225 8.68 -3.53 12.56
C LEU A 225 9.47 -2.37 11.94
N LEU A 226 10.61 -2.67 11.28
CA LEU A 226 11.39 -1.67 10.54
C LEU A 226 10.76 -1.28 9.21
N GLU A 227 10.16 -2.23 8.49
CA GLU A 227 9.47 -1.97 7.22
C GLU A 227 8.24 -1.08 7.44
N TYR A 228 7.40 -1.42 8.41
CA TYR A 228 6.14 -0.75 8.74
C TYR A 228 6.31 0.26 9.89
N ASP A 229 7.43 1.01 9.89
CA ASP A 229 7.79 1.87 11.01
C ASP A 229 6.90 3.13 11.12
N SER A 230 6.49 3.73 10.00
CA SER A 230 5.69 4.95 10.04
C SER A 230 4.79 5.13 8.83
N VAL A 231 3.70 5.88 9.05
CA VAL A 231 2.78 6.33 7.98
C VAL A 231 3.54 7.04 6.86
N ALA A 232 4.49 7.91 7.22
CA ALA A 232 5.29 8.65 6.24
C ALA A 232 6.09 7.71 5.31
N ARG A 233 6.67 6.63 5.86
CA ARG A 233 7.41 5.63 5.08
C ARG A 233 6.48 4.84 4.15
N LEU A 234 5.29 4.47 4.60
CA LEU A 234 4.31 3.75 3.77
C LEU A 234 3.71 4.61 2.66
N LEU A 235 3.47 5.89 2.94
CA LEU A 235 3.07 6.85 1.91
C LEU A 235 4.16 7.03 0.84
N ALA A 236 5.44 7.04 1.25
CA ALA A 236 6.55 7.19 0.32
C ALA A 236 6.81 5.94 -0.54
N ASN A 237 6.67 4.74 0.05
CA ASN A 237 7.15 3.50 -0.58
C ASN A 237 6.05 2.58 -1.14
N LYS A 238 4.82 2.63 -0.60
CA LYS A 238 3.77 1.65 -0.89
C LYS A 238 2.40 2.29 -1.20
N ASP A 239 2.39 3.55 -1.61
CA ASP A 239 1.18 4.31 -1.96
C ASP A 239 0.10 4.31 -0.84
N GLY A 240 0.56 4.28 0.42
CA GLY A 240 -0.30 4.35 1.60
C GLY A 240 -1.11 3.08 1.84
N LEU A 241 -2.40 3.10 1.50
CA LEU A 241 -3.37 2.05 1.88
C LEU A 241 -3.13 0.71 1.17
N SER A 242 -2.43 0.68 0.03
CA SER A 242 -2.06 -0.58 -0.63
C SER A 242 -1.13 -1.47 0.20
N ALA A 243 -0.53 -0.96 1.27
CA ALA A 243 0.23 -1.75 2.23
C ALA A 243 -0.65 -2.63 3.14
N LEU A 244 -1.94 -2.29 3.32
CA LEU A 244 -2.82 -2.95 4.29
C LEU A 244 -3.05 -4.44 4.01
N PRO A 245 -3.28 -4.90 2.76
CA PRO A 245 -3.38 -6.32 2.46
C PRO A 245 -2.11 -7.11 2.81
N GLU A 246 -0.94 -6.55 2.51
CA GLU A 246 0.34 -7.19 2.84
C GLU A 246 0.56 -7.25 4.35
N MET A 247 0.25 -6.16 5.07
CA MET A 247 0.30 -6.12 6.54
C MET A 247 -0.65 -7.15 7.18
N SER A 248 -1.88 -7.23 6.69
CA SER A 248 -2.87 -8.21 7.18
C SER A 248 -2.37 -9.64 7.00
N ASN A 249 -1.89 -9.99 5.80
CA ASN A 249 -1.38 -11.32 5.51
C ASN A 249 -0.15 -11.66 6.36
N LEU A 250 0.78 -10.72 6.50
CA LEU A 250 1.97 -10.88 7.31
C LEU A 250 1.63 -11.06 8.80
N SER A 251 0.68 -10.27 9.31
CA SER A 251 0.19 -10.36 10.68
C SER A 251 -0.39 -11.75 10.97
N GLN A 252 -1.28 -12.25 10.11
CA GLN A 252 -1.91 -13.57 10.26
C GLN A 252 -0.89 -14.71 10.15
N ASP A 253 0.09 -14.60 9.25
CA ASP A 253 1.16 -15.59 9.13
C ASP A 253 2.03 -15.63 10.38
N ILE A 254 2.39 -14.47 10.94
CA ILE A 254 3.13 -14.38 12.21
C ILE A 254 2.32 -14.95 13.36
N GLU A 255 1.03 -14.61 13.49
CA GLU A 255 0.15 -15.14 14.53
C GLU A 255 0.12 -16.68 14.49
N ARG A 256 -0.12 -17.24 13.29
CA ARG A 256 -0.18 -18.69 13.10
C ARG A 256 1.14 -19.36 13.47
N GLN A 257 2.26 -18.88 12.95
CA GLN A 257 3.58 -19.45 13.24
C GLN A 257 3.96 -19.29 14.72
N ALA A 258 3.61 -18.16 15.35
CA ALA A 258 3.87 -17.96 16.77
C ALA A 258 3.07 -18.94 17.62
N ASN A 259 1.78 -19.14 17.33
CA ASN A 259 0.93 -20.09 18.06
C ASN A 259 1.35 -21.56 17.86
N GLU A 260 2.07 -21.89 16.78
CA GLU A 260 2.71 -23.21 16.60
C GLU A 260 3.96 -23.39 17.49
N LEU A 261 4.62 -22.30 17.89
CA LEU A 261 5.87 -22.30 18.65
C LEU A 261 5.68 -22.02 20.15
N LEU A 262 4.56 -21.43 20.53
CA LEU A 262 4.25 -21.10 21.92
C LEU A 262 3.85 -22.37 22.71
N PRO A 263 4.12 -22.41 24.03
CA PRO A 263 3.70 -23.52 24.89
C PRO A 263 2.18 -23.67 24.94
N GLU A 264 1.70 -24.89 25.23
CA GLU A 264 0.28 -25.16 25.44
C GLU A 264 -0.33 -24.22 26.49
N GLY A 265 -1.46 -23.60 26.16
CA GLY A 265 -2.16 -22.66 27.02
C GLY A 265 -1.70 -21.19 26.91
N VAL A 266 -0.65 -20.91 26.13
CA VAL A 266 -0.25 -19.55 25.75
C VAL A 266 -0.56 -19.35 24.27
N SER A 267 -1.37 -18.35 23.95
CA SER A 267 -1.62 -17.96 22.57
C SER A 267 -1.60 -16.45 22.41
N VAL A 268 -1.19 -16.04 21.22
CA VAL A 268 -1.31 -14.66 20.75
C VAL A 268 -2.48 -14.60 19.77
N LYS A 269 -3.19 -13.49 19.78
CA LYS A 269 -4.27 -13.23 18.84
C LYS A 269 -4.10 -11.82 18.32
N HIS A 270 -3.99 -11.67 17.01
CA HIS A 270 -3.89 -10.36 16.41
C HIS A 270 -5.28 -9.81 16.11
N GLU A 271 -5.41 -8.49 16.15
CA GLU A 271 -6.59 -7.80 15.68
C GLU A 271 -6.62 -7.81 14.14
N THR A 272 -7.83 -7.88 13.59
CA THR A 272 -8.01 -7.93 12.14
C THR A 272 -7.70 -6.58 11.52
N ILE A 273 -6.68 -6.54 10.67
CA ILE A 273 -6.40 -5.40 9.79
C ILE A 273 -7.36 -5.47 8.61
N ASP A 274 -8.11 -4.41 8.32
CA ASP A 274 -9.05 -4.39 7.19
C ASP A 274 -8.29 -4.10 5.86
N PRO A 275 -8.13 -5.11 4.98
CA PRO A 275 -7.39 -4.94 3.73
C PRO A 275 -8.19 -4.17 2.67
N THR A 276 -9.50 -4.00 2.84
CA THR A 276 -10.38 -3.41 1.83
C THR A 276 -10.16 -1.92 1.67
N LEU A 277 -9.64 -1.25 2.69
CA LEU A 277 -9.22 0.15 2.66
C LEU A 277 -8.14 0.39 1.60
N GLY A 278 -7.29 -0.60 1.31
CA GLY A 278 -6.31 -0.55 0.21
C GLY A 278 -6.90 -0.36 -1.19
N ARG A 279 -8.22 -0.58 -1.35
CA ARG A 279 -8.96 -0.51 -2.62
C ARG A 279 -9.51 0.88 -2.92
N LEU A 280 -9.17 1.89 -2.14
CA LEU A 280 -9.52 3.29 -2.42
C LEU A 280 -9.08 3.67 -3.84
N GLY A 281 -9.98 4.27 -4.64
CA GLY A 281 -9.77 4.48 -6.09
C GLY A 281 -10.32 3.37 -6.99
N GLU A 282 -10.86 2.27 -6.47
CA GLU A 282 -11.73 1.38 -7.23
C GLU A 282 -13.17 1.88 -7.21
N ILE A 283 -13.85 1.86 -8.37
CA ILE A 283 -15.22 2.37 -8.51
C ILE A 283 -16.16 1.70 -7.51
N VAL A 284 -16.14 0.37 -7.38
CA VAL A 284 -17.03 -0.35 -6.47
C VAL A 284 -16.85 0.14 -5.03
N TYR A 285 -15.60 0.36 -4.63
CA TYR A 285 -15.27 0.78 -3.28
C TYR A 285 -15.65 2.24 -3.02
N ALA A 286 -15.39 3.15 -3.96
CA ALA A 286 -15.82 4.55 -3.83
C ALA A 286 -17.35 4.69 -3.75
N PHE A 287 -18.10 3.84 -4.45
CA PHE A 287 -19.56 3.83 -4.34
C PHE A 287 -20.05 3.22 -3.03
N GLN A 288 -19.45 2.11 -2.57
CA GLN A 288 -19.79 1.51 -1.28
C GLN A 288 -19.53 2.48 -0.12
N ASN A 289 -18.37 3.15 -0.12
CA ASN A 289 -18.06 4.16 0.87
C ASN A 289 -18.93 5.41 0.71
N GLY A 290 -19.05 5.92 -0.51
CA GLY A 290 -19.74 7.17 -0.78
C GLY A 290 -21.24 7.11 -0.49
N PHE A 291 -21.89 5.96 -0.71
CA PHE A 291 -23.35 5.82 -0.60
C PHE A 291 -23.84 4.75 0.38
N GLY A 292 -22.99 3.80 0.77
CA GLY A 292 -23.32 2.76 1.75
C GLY A 292 -22.92 3.19 3.16
N GLU A 293 -21.62 3.29 3.39
CA GLU A 293 -21.05 3.56 4.73
C GLU A 293 -21.07 5.05 5.10
N MET A 294 -20.93 5.93 4.10
CA MET A 294 -20.93 7.39 4.22
C MET A 294 -20.03 7.95 5.34
N PRO A 295 -18.73 7.61 5.39
CA PRO A 295 -17.83 8.13 6.44
C PRO A 295 -17.66 9.65 6.36
N ASN A 296 -17.74 10.23 5.15
CA ASN A 296 -17.68 11.68 4.93
C ASN A 296 -18.77 12.13 3.92
N PRO A 297 -19.96 12.55 4.41
CA PRO A 297 -21.06 12.92 3.53
C PRO A 297 -20.78 14.20 2.72
N VAL A 298 -19.90 15.08 3.22
CA VAL A 298 -19.50 16.30 2.50
C VAL A 298 -18.64 15.94 1.30
N ALA A 299 -17.67 15.03 1.47
CA ALA A 299 -16.85 14.53 0.36
C ALA A 299 -17.72 13.84 -0.70
N THR A 300 -18.70 13.02 -0.31
CA THR A 300 -19.66 12.42 -1.25
C THR A 300 -20.42 13.51 -2.02
N ALA A 301 -21.02 14.47 -1.32
CA ALA A 301 -21.85 15.49 -1.95
C ALA A 301 -21.06 16.36 -2.93
N VAL A 302 -19.88 16.84 -2.52
CA VAL A 302 -19.01 17.68 -3.36
C VAL A 302 -18.53 16.91 -4.58
N SER A 303 -18.07 15.66 -4.39
CA SER A 303 -17.61 14.81 -5.50
C SER A 303 -18.70 14.55 -6.51
N LEU A 304 -19.92 14.25 -6.05
CA LEU A 304 -21.05 13.97 -6.92
C LEU A 304 -21.46 15.21 -7.72
N VAL A 305 -21.52 16.38 -7.07
CA VAL A 305 -21.83 17.64 -7.73
C VAL A 305 -20.79 17.97 -8.79
N LEU A 306 -19.50 17.95 -8.43
CA LEU A 306 -18.42 18.25 -9.36
C LEU A 306 -18.36 17.27 -10.53
N ALA A 307 -18.47 15.96 -10.26
CA ALA A 307 -18.51 14.93 -11.30
C ALA A 307 -19.68 15.14 -12.27
N SER A 308 -20.84 15.52 -11.75
CA SER A 308 -22.04 15.76 -12.56
C SER A 308 -21.96 17.06 -13.38
N VAL A 309 -21.40 18.12 -12.82
CA VAL A 309 -21.34 19.45 -13.47
C VAL A 309 -20.50 19.42 -14.75
N VAL A 310 -19.38 18.70 -14.75
CA VAL A 310 -18.48 18.66 -15.91
C VAL A 310 -19.19 18.11 -17.16
N ASP A 311 -20.00 17.08 -17.00
CA ASP A 311 -20.75 16.46 -18.11
C ASP A 311 -22.08 17.17 -18.40
N LEU A 312 -22.80 17.64 -17.38
CA LEU A 312 -24.12 18.28 -17.56
C LEU A 312 -24.03 19.71 -18.10
N LEU A 313 -22.96 20.45 -17.79
CA LEU A 313 -22.83 21.86 -18.19
C LEU A 313 -22.86 22.08 -19.73
N PRO A 314 -22.07 21.37 -20.55
CA PRO A 314 -22.16 21.54 -22.01
C PRO A 314 -23.53 21.13 -22.55
N PHE A 315 -24.12 20.06 -22.03
CA PHE A 315 -25.47 19.63 -22.37
C PHE A 315 -26.52 20.70 -22.06
N LEU A 316 -26.52 21.27 -20.85
CA LEU A 316 -27.47 22.33 -20.48
C LEU A 316 -27.25 23.61 -21.30
N LEU A 317 -25.99 23.94 -21.63
CA LEU A 317 -25.67 25.07 -22.50
C LEU A 317 -26.20 24.87 -23.91
N SER A 318 -26.16 23.64 -24.45
CA SER A 318 -26.80 23.35 -25.74
C SER A 318 -28.30 23.70 -25.69
N PHE A 319 -28.94 23.43 -24.54
CA PHE A 319 -30.34 23.72 -24.31
C PHE A 319 -30.63 25.22 -24.10
N ALA A 320 -29.69 25.99 -23.56
CA ALA A 320 -29.87 27.43 -23.40
C ALA A 320 -29.64 28.18 -24.73
N LEU A 321 -28.61 27.79 -25.48
CA LEU A 321 -28.13 28.55 -26.64
C LEU A 321 -28.93 28.21 -27.91
N PHE A 322 -29.21 26.92 -28.16
CA PHE A 322 -29.80 26.46 -29.42
C PHE A 322 -31.30 26.18 -29.28
N GLY A 323 -32.14 27.18 -29.00
CA GLY A 323 -33.61 27.07 -29.03
C GLY A 323 -34.16 26.41 -30.32
N LYS A 324 -35.30 25.70 -30.23
CA LYS A 324 -35.99 25.12 -31.40
C LYS A 324 -36.12 26.16 -32.53
N GLY A 325 -35.54 25.86 -33.69
CA GLY A 325 -35.64 26.70 -34.91
C GLY A 325 -34.98 28.07 -34.84
N ARG A 326 -34.11 28.36 -33.85
CA ARG A 326 -33.51 29.71 -33.68
C ARG A 326 -32.56 30.08 -34.83
N LEU A 327 -31.81 29.11 -35.35
CA LEU A 327 -30.88 29.30 -36.46
C LEU A 327 -31.63 29.47 -37.79
N GLU A 328 -32.62 28.62 -38.09
CA GLU A 328 -33.47 28.77 -39.28
C GLU A 328 -34.26 30.09 -39.30
N ARG A 329 -34.83 30.52 -38.16
CA ARG A 329 -35.49 31.83 -38.08
C ARG A 329 -34.53 33.00 -38.32
N SER A 330 -33.27 32.87 -37.90
CA SER A 330 -32.25 33.91 -38.11
C SER A 330 -31.81 34.01 -39.57
N GLU A 331 -31.69 32.88 -40.27
CA GLU A 331 -31.38 32.83 -41.70
C GLU A 331 -32.56 33.27 -42.57
N ARG A 332 -33.78 32.84 -42.24
CA ARG A 332 -35.00 33.23 -42.95
C ARG A 332 -35.26 34.73 -42.83
N LYS A 333 -35.07 35.30 -41.64
CA LYS A 333 -35.16 36.76 -41.41
C LYS A 333 -34.05 37.55 -42.13
N ARG A 334 -32.87 36.95 -42.37
CA ARG A 334 -31.80 37.54 -43.20
C ARG A 334 -32.14 37.48 -44.70
N ARG A 335 -32.73 36.38 -45.18
CA ARG A 335 -33.21 36.25 -46.57
C ARG A 335 -34.38 37.19 -46.87
N ASP A 336 -35.35 37.27 -45.98
CA ASP A 336 -36.54 38.12 -46.17
C ASP A 336 -36.25 39.62 -45.93
N GLY A 337 -35.21 39.94 -45.15
CA GLY A 337 -34.77 41.32 -44.89
C GLY A 337 -33.87 41.93 -45.97
N GLY A 338 -33.34 41.14 -46.91
CA GLY A 338 -32.47 41.61 -48.00
C GLY A 338 -33.20 42.04 -49.28
N GLY A 339 -34.54 41.87 -49.34
CA GLY A 339 -35.33 41.99 -50.58
C GLY A 339 -36.21 43.24 -50.71
N ARG A 340 -36.03 44.28 -49.89
CA ARG A 340 -36.77 45.56 -50.02
C ARG A 340 -35.81 46.74 -50.19
N GLY A 341 -35.07 46.73 -51.29
CA GLY A 341 -34.51 47.94 -51.90
C GLY A 341 -35.47 48.42 -52.98
N THR A 342 -36.25 49.44 -52.65
CA THR A 342 -37.08 50.25 -53.54
C THR A 342 -36.31 50.63 -54.81
N ILE A 343 -36.80 50.22 -55.99
CA ILE A 343 -36.56 50.96 -57.23
C ILE A 343 -37.77 51.88 -57.39
N VAL A 344 -37.56 53.14 -57.04
CA VAL A 344 -38.37 54.27 -57.49
C VAL A 344 -37.57 54.89 -58.62
N GLU A 345 -38.02 54.70 -59.86
CA GLU A 345 -38.15 55.74 -60.88
C GLU A 345 -38.98 55.20 -62.06
#